data_AF-A0A263E1Y1-F1
#
_entry.id   AF-A0A263E1Y1-F1
#
_cell.length_a   1.000
_cell.length_b   1.000
_cell.length_c   1.000
_cell.angle_alpha   90.00
_cell.angle_beta   90.00
_cell.angle_gamma   90.00
#
_symmetry.space_group_name_H-M   'P 1'
#
loop_
_entity.id
_entity.type
_entity.pdbx_description
1 polymer ?
#
loop_
_entity_poly.entity_id
_entity_poly.type
_entity_poly.pdbx_seq_one_letter_code
_entity_poly.pdbx_strand_id
1 'polypeptide(L)'
;MGGQAPAVAGSIGTNDSVAVAGSVATGGSVAVAGSVATAGSAGVAGSVATSGSAGVAGSVATGGSVGILGSLLTLLSVGLLACIACLGCVGCRRCVACVGCVGCVDCVGCVGCVGLRGAVGQVGVRA
;
A
#
# COMPACT_ATOMS: atom_id res chain seq x y z
N MET A 1 -11.17 -24.36 15.54
CA MET A 1 -11.35 -23.06 16.20
C MET A 1 -9.95 -22.50 16.46
N GLY A 2 -9.40 -21.74 15.51
CA GLY A 2 -8.04 -21.20 15.63
C GLY A 2 -8.04 -20.02 16.60
N GLY A 3 -7.19 -20.09 17.63
CA GLY A 3 -7.09 -19.07 18.66
C GLY A 3 -6.43 -17.81 18.12
N GLN A 4 -7.23 -16.82 17.73
CA GLN A 4 -6.72 -15.49 17.45
C GLN A 4 -6.38 -14.80 18.76
N ALA A 5 -5.16 -14.28 18.88
CA ALA A 5 -4.84 -13.42 20.00
C ALA A 5 -5.68 -12.13 19.89
N PRO A 6 -6.39 -11.72 20.96
CA PRO A 6 -7.34 -10.60 20.87
C PRO A 6 -6.63 -9.27 20.62
N ALA A 7 -5.45 -9.07 21.23
CA ALA A 7 -4.61 -7.90 20.99
C ALA A 7 -3.16 -8.22 21.34
N VAL A 8 -2.23 -7.69 20.55
CA VAL A 8 -0.78 -7.77 20.79
C VAL A 8 -0.19 -6.36 20.76
N ALA A 9 0.58 -6.02 21.78
CA ALA A 9 1.30 -4.75 21.86
C ALA A 9 2.78 -5.01 22.12
N GLY A 10 3.67 -4.63 21.21
CA GLY A 10 5.10 -4.87 21.35
C GLY A 10 5.46 -6.33 21.12
N SER A 11 5.88 -6.71 19.91
CA SER A 11 6.34 -8.08 19.64
C SER A 11 7.36 -8.15 18.50
N ILE A 12 8.23 -9.15 18.54
CA ILE A 12 9.12 -9.45 17.41
C ILE A 12 8.33 -10.09 16.27
N GLY A 13 7.41 -11.00 16.59
CA GLY A 13 6.58 -11.69 15.61
C GLY A 13 5.17 -11.88 16.12
N THR A 14 4.19 -11.66 15.25
CA THR A 14 2.77 -11.85 15.53
C THR A 14 2.11 -12.50 14.33
N ASN A 15 1.29 -13.53 14.54
CA ASN A 15 0.47 -14.15 13.51
C ASN A 15 -0.98 -14.26 13.99
N ASP A 16 -1.93 -14.21 13.04
CA ASP A 16 -3.35 -14.53 13.27
C ASP A 16 -3.95 -13.77 14.46
N SER A 17 -3.75 -12.46 14.52
CA SER A 17 -4.21 -11.61 15.62
C SER A 17 -5.30 -10.63 15.19
N VAL A 18 -6.21 -10.30 16.10
CA VAL A 18 -7.27 -9.33 15.81
C VAL A 18 -6.69 -7.91 15.73
N ALA A 19 -5.88 -7.52 16.71
CA ALA A 19 -5.23 -6.20 16.73
C ALA A 19 -3.75 -6.33 17.09
N VAL A 20 -2.89 -5.60 16.37
CA VAL A 20 -1.46 -5.52 16.64
C VAL A 20 -1.02 -4.07 16.68
N ALA A 21 -0.32 -3.68 17.74
CA ALA A 21 0.28 -2.35 17.88
C ALA A 21 1.78 -2.46 18.16
N GLY A 22 2.63 -1.89 17.30
CA GLY A 22 4.07 -1.82 17.57
C GLY A 22 4.79 -3.16 17.47
N SER A 23 4.79 -3.82 16.31
CA SER A 23 5.50 -5.10 16.11
C SER A 23 6.58 -5.02 15.04
N VAL A 24 7.61 -5.88 15.14
CA VAL A 24 8.63 -5.98 14.09
C VAL A 24 8.06 -6.71 12.88
N ALA A 25 7.48 -7.89 13.06
CA ALA A 25 6.85 -8.65 11.98
C ALA A 25 5.41 -9.05 12.35
N THR A 26 4.48 -8.85 11.42
CA THR A 26 3.07 -9.20 11.59
C THR A 26 2.53 -9.94 10.36
N GLY A 27 1.95 -11.12 10.56
CA GLY A 27 1.28 -11.91 9.53
C GLY A 27 -0.21 -12.11 9.84
N GLY A 28 -1.07 -12.07 8.83
CA GLY A 28 -2.44 -12.57 8.95
C GLY A 28 -3.29 -11.86 10.01
N SER A 29 -3.14 -10.55 10.19
CA SER A 29 -3.85 -9.81 11.24
C SER A 29 -4.98 -8.96 10.70
N VAL A 30 -6.03 -8.74 11.51
CA VAL A 30 -7.17 -7.91 11.06
C VAL A 30 -6.77 -6.43 11.03
N ALA A 31 -6.25 -5.90 12.14
CA ALA A 31 -5.80 -4.52 12.23
C ALA A 31 -4.35 -4.44 12.75
N VAL A 32 -3.51 -3.67 12.06
CA VAL A 32 -2.12 -3.42 12.44
C VAL A 32 -1.85 -1.93 12.49
N ALA A 33 -1.36 -1.44 13.62
CA ALA A 33 -0.94 -0.07 13.82
C ALA A 33 0.55 -0.02 14.18
N GLY A 34 1.37 0.52 13.28
CA GLY A 34 2.80 0.70 13.52
C GLY A 34 3.58 -0.62 13.57
N SER A 35 3.89 -1.20 12.40
CA SER A 35 4.80 -2.35 12.32
C SER A 35 5.94 -2.12 11.33
N VAL A 36 7.08 -2.80 11.53
CA VAL A 36 8.18 -2.74 10.56
C VAL A 36 7.82 -3.51 9.29
N ALA A 37 7.36 -4.76 9.43
CA ALA A 37 6.94 -5.59 8.31
C ALA A 37 5.54 -6.17 8.57
N THR A 38 4.64 -6.02 7.60
CA THR A 38 3.28 -6.55 7.65
C THR A 38 2.96 -7.35 6.39
N ALA A 39 2.42 -8.55 6.54
CA ALA A 39 2.00 -9.41 5.44
C ALA A 39 0.57 -9.89 5.64
N GLY A 40 -0.26 -9.82 4.59
CA GLY A 40 -1.58 -10.46 4.60
C GLY A 40 -2.55 -9.92 5.65
N SER A 41 -2.61 -8.59 5.84
CA SER A 41 -3.48 -7.98 6.86
C SER A 41 -4.67 -7.23 6.23
N ALA A 42 -5.78 -7.09 6.96
CA ALA A 42 -7.00 -6.47 6.43
C ALA A 42 -7.05 -4.94 6.59
N GLY A 43 -6.28 -4.38 7.52
CA GLY A 43 -6.10 -2.95 7.71
C GLY A 43 -4.74 -2.67 8.33
N VAL A 44 -3.98 -1.78 7.72
CA VAL A 44 -2.63 -1.43 8.15
C VAL A 44 -2.48 0.09 8.21
N ALA A 45 -2.11 0.62 9.37
CA ALA A 45 -1.84 2.03 9.57
C ALA A 45 -0.39 2.23 10.03
N GLY A 46 0.40 2.99 9.28
CA GLY A 46 1.73 3.42 9.76
C GLY A 46 2.82 2.35 9.73
N SER A 47 2.93 1.52 8.69
CA SER A 47 3.96 0.47 8.61
C SER A 47 5.14 0.84 7.70
N VAL A 48 6.33 0.27 7.94
CA VAL A 48 7.48 0.49 7.05
C VAL A 48 7.31 -0.31 5.76
N ALA A 49 7.11 -1.62 5.84
CA ALA A 49 6.89 -2.49 4.69
C ALA A 49 5.57 -3.24 4.82
N THR A 50 4.75 -3.24 3.78
CA THR A 50 3.47 -3.96 3.75
C THR A 50 3.32 -4.76 2.47
N SER A 51 2.97 -6.03 2.57
CA SER A 51 2.76 -6.92 1.43
C SER A 51 1.39 -7.59 1.50
N GLY A 52 0.68 -7.65 0.38
CA GLY A 52 -0.53 -8.45 0.24
C GLY A 52 -1.65 -8.07 1.22
N SER A 53 -1.81 -6.78 1.52
CA SER A 53 -2.79 -6.31 2.51
C SER A 53 -3.95 -5.56 1.86
N ALA A 54 -5.10 -5.56 2.52
CA ALA A 54 -6.21 -4.67 2.19
C ALA A 54 -6.14 -3.44 3.10
N GLY A 55 -6.51 -2.26 2.59
CA GLY A 55 -6.62 -1.04 3.37
C GLY A 55 -5.31 -0.63 4.05
N VAL A 56 -4.43 0.05 3.32
CA VAL A 56 -3.14 0.53 3.85
C VAL A 56 -3.15 2.05 3.94
N ALA A 57 -2.97 2.60 5.13
CA ALA A 57 -2.88 4.03 5.36
C ALA A 57 -1.48 4.40 5.89
N GLY A 58 -0.73 5.19 5.12
CA GLY A 58 0.56 5.73 5.56
C GLY A 58 1.63 4.65 5.72
N SER A 59 2.16 4.10 4.62
CA SER A 59 3.29 3.16 4.67
C SER A 59 4.49 3.63 3.83
N VAL A 60 5.70 3.20 4.20
CA VAL A 60 6.90 3.55 3.41
C VAL A 60 6.92 2.76 2.10
N ALA A 61 6.81 1.44 2.17
CA ALA A 61 6.79 0.55 1.02
C ALA A 61 5.58 -0.37 1.07
N THR A 62 4.85 -0.49 -0.04
CA THR A 62 3.70 -1.38 -0.15
C THR A 62 3.73 -2.18 -1.45
N GLY A 63 3.48 -3.49 -1.38
CA GLY A 63 3.49 -4.38 -2.54
C GLY A 63 2.25 -5.28 -2.58
N GLY A 64 1.63 -5.41 -3.76
CA GLY A 64 0.53 -6.34 -3.97
C GLY A 64 -0.69 -6.09 -3.07
N SER A 65 -0.96 -4.84 -2.71
CA SER A 65 -2.04 -4.46 -1.79
C SER A 65 -3.20 -3.78 -2.51
N VAL A 66 -4.33 -3.65 -1.82
CA VAL A 66 -5.53 -2.99 -2.34
C VAL A 66 -5.96 -1.86 -1.40
N GLY A 67 -6.29 -0.70 -1.96
CA GLY A 67 -6.79 0.44 -1.21
C GLY A 67 -5.70 1.10 -0.38
N ILE A 68 -4.76 1.79 -1.04
CA ILE A 68 -3.65 2.48 -0.40
C ILE A 68 -3.91 3.98 -0.31
N LEU A 69 -3.80 4.52 0.89
CA LEU A 69 -3.90 5.94 1.20
C LEU A 69 -2.54 6.44 1.71
N GLY A 70 -1.79 7.11 0.83
CA GLY A 70 -0.50 7.71 1.18
C GLY A 70 0.59 6.67 1.43
N SER A 71 1.42 6.42 0.41
CA SER A 71 2.62 5.61 0.58
C SER A 71 3.78 6.17 -0.24
N LEU A 72 5.02 6.00 0.26
CA LEU A 72 6.19 6.52 -0.44
C LEU A 72 6.48 5.70 -1.70
N LEU A 73 6.47 4.37 -1.59
CA LEU A 73 6.67 3.45 -2.69
C LEU A 73 5.57 2.40 -2.73
N THR A 74 4.96 2.22 -3.90
CA THR A 74 3.96 1.18 -4.13
C THR A 74 4.25 0.38 -5.39
N LEU A 75 4.11 -0.93 -5.28
CA LEU A 75 4.36 -1.87 -6.37
C LEU A 75 3.12 -2.74 -6.59
N LEU A 76 2.73 -2.90 -7.86
CA LEU A 76 1.75 -3.91 -8.30
C LEU A 76 0.45 -3.91 -7.48
N SER A 77 -0.04 -2.72 -7.15
CA SER A 77 -1.16 -2.52 -6.22
C SER A 77 -2.37 -1.88 -6.91
N VAL A 78 -3.53 -1.93 -6.26
CA VAL A 78 -4.80 -1.44 -6.83
C VAL A 78 -5.44 -0.39 -5.92
N GLY A 79 -5.94 0.70 -6.52
CA GLY A 79 -6.69 1.75 -5.84
C GLY A 79 -5.80 2.57 -4.91
N LEU A 80 -5.02 3.48 -5.49
CA LEU A 80 -4.05 4.30 -4.76
C LEU A 80 -4.49 5.75 -4.72
N LEU A 81 -4.29 6.39 -3.57
CA LEU A 81 -4.51 7.82 -3.39
C LEU A 81 -3.26 8.44 -2.76
N ALA A 82 -2.78 9.54 -3.34
CA ALA A 82 -1.71 10.37 -2.77
C ALA A 82 -0.39 9.63 -2.48
N CYS A 83 0.03 8.71 -3.36
CA CYS A 83 1.32 8.01 -3.26
C CYS A 83 2.44 8.76 -4.00
N ILE A 84 3.70 8.60 -3.59
CA ILE A 84 4.84 9.35 -4.16
C ILE A 84 5.57 8.62 -5.29
N ALA A 85 5.62 7.29 -5.27
CA ALA A 85 6.20 6.49 -6.33
C ALA A 85 5.36 5.22 -6.53
N CYS A 86 4.84 5.03 -7.73
CA CYS A 86 3.98 3.89 -8.07
C CYS A 86 4.58 3.14 -9.26
N LEU A 87 4.75 1.82 -9.16
CA LEU A 87 5.21 0.99 -10.27
C LEU A 87 4.19 -0.10 -10.60
N GLY A 88 3.70 -0.11 -11.84
CA GLY A 88 2.79 -1.15 -12.33
C GLY A 88 1.46 -1.22 -11.58
N CYS A 89 0.97 -0.08 -11.07
CA CYS A 89 -0.25 -0.01 -10.26
C CYS A 89 -1.49 0.31 -11.10
N VAL A 90 -2.67 0.01 -10.57
CA VAL A 90 -3.97 0.28 -11.21
C VAL A 90 -4.79 1.26 -10.39
N GLY A 91 -5.32 2.30 -11.04
CA GLY A 91 -6.23 3.26 -10.42
C GLY A 91 -5.52 4.24 -9.47
N CYS A 92 -4.37 4.78 -9.88
CA CYS A 92 -3.66 5.82 -9.13
C CYS A 92 -4.41 7.15 -9.19
N ARG A 93 -4.62 7.81 -8.05
CA ARG A 93 -5.26 9.13 -7.97
C ARG A 93 -4.37 10.10 -7.21
N ARG A 94 -4.11 11.29 -7.76
CA ARG A 94 -3.28 12.33 -7.12
C ARG A 94 -1.91 11.83 -6.66
N CYS A 95 -1.31 10.91 -7.42
CA CYS A 95 0.00 10.35 -7.13
C CYS A 95 1.10 11.14 -7.84
N VAL A 96 2.31 11.02 -7.33
CA VAL A 96 3.54 11.53 -7.96
C VAL A 96 4.33 10.33 -8.52
N ALA A 97 5.12 10.53 -9.56
CA ALA A 97 6.07 9.55 -10.12
C ALA A 97 5.48 8.15 -10.38
N CYS A 98 4.41 8.07 -11.17
CA CYS A 98 3.85 6.80 -11.63
C CYS A 98 4.64 6.23 -12.81
N VAL A 99 5.01 4.96 -12.76
CA VAL A 99 5.70 4.26 -13.86
C VAL A 99 4.89 3.03 -14.27
N GLY A 100 4.53 2.93 -15.55
CA GLY A 100 3.82 1.76 -16.09
C GLY A 100 2.45 1.49 -15.47
N CYS A 101 1.81 2.51 -14.89
CA CYS A 101 0.51 2.37 -14.22
C CYS A 101 -0.68 2.49 -15.20
N VAL A 102 -1.82 1.92 -14.84
CA VAL A 102 -3.07 1.95 -15.63
C VAL A 102 -4.14 2.75 -14.91
N GLY A 103 -4.82 3.66 -15.62
CA GLY A 103 -5.97 4.40 -15.08
C GLY A 103 -5.58 5.48 -14.07
N CYS A 104 -4.53 6.25 -14.36
CA CYS A 104 -4.09 7.33 -13.46
C CYS A 104 -4.97 8.58 -13.61
N VAL A 105 -5.37 9.19 -12.49
CA VAL A 105 -6.17 10.41 -12.46
C VAL A 105 -5.46 11.49 -11.64
N ASP A 106 -5.30 12.69 -12.20
CA ASP A 106 -4.65 13.85 -11.56
C ASP A 106 -3.24 13.56 -11.02
N CYS A 107 -2.46 12.73 -11.72
CA CYS A 107 -1.11 12.34 -11.29
C CYS A 107 -0.03 13.25 -11.92
N VAL A 108 1.09 13.41 -11.22
CA VAL A 108 2.22 14.24 -11.66
C VAL A 108 3.45 13.36 -11.94
N GLY A 109 4.07 13.52 -13.11
CA GLY A 109 5.31 12.82 -13.45
C GLY A 109 5.09 11.36 -13.85
N CYS A 110 4.13 11.05 -14.73
CA CYS A 110 3.92 9.67 -15.14
C CYS A 110 4.83 9.27 -16.32
N VAL A 111 5.35 8.05 -16.28
CA VAL A 111 6.20 7.46 -17.33
C VAL A 111 5.60 6.14 -17.81
N GLY A 112 5.27 6.02 -19.10
CA GLY A 112 4.78 4.77 -19.67
C GLY A 112 3.41 4.30 -19.20
N CYS A 113 2.58 5.21 -18.68
CA CYS A 113 1.23 4.89 -18.19
C CYS A 113 0.19 4.78 -19.32
N VAL A 114 -0.91 4.08 -19.04
CA VAL A 114 -2.06 3.86 -19.94
C VAL A 114 -3.35 4.40 -19.31
N GLY A 115 -4.22 5.03 -20.11
CA GLY A 115 -5.55 5.48 -19.64
C GLY A 115 -5.54 6.64 -18.64
N LEU A 116 -4.69 7.64 -18.88
CA LEU A 116 -4.49 8.81 -18.00
C LEU A 116 -5.64 9.82 -18.11
N ARG A 117 -6.02 10.48 -17.00
CA ARG A 117 -6.97 11.62 -16.98
C ARG A 117 -6.41 12.74 -16.08
N GLY A 118 -6.26 13.97 -16.61
CA GLY A 118 -5.81 15.13 -15.81
C GLY A 118 -4.34 15.08 -15.35
N ALA A 119 -3.48 14.31 -16.02
CA ALA A 119 -2.10 14.11 -15.58
C ALA A 119 -1.13 15.20 -16.11
N VAL A 120 -0.12 15.56 -15.31
CA VAL A 120 0.88 16.61 -15.61
C VAL A 120 2.28 16.00 -15.75
N GLY A 121 3.11 16.48 -16.67
CA GLY A 121 4.53 16.07 -16.81
C GLY A 121 4.72 14.61 -17.28
N GLN A 122 4.09 14.23 -18.38
CA GLN A 122 3.99 12.84 -18.84
C GLN A 122 5.11 12.47 -19.85
N VAL A 123 5.67 11.26 -19.77
CA VAL A 123 6.70 10.74 -20.70
C VAL A 123 6.33 9.35 -21.21
N GLY A 124 6.40 9.12 -22.53
CA GLY A 124 6.26 7.77 -23.12
C GLY A 124 4.89 7.09 -22.91
N VAL A 125 3.83 7.88 -22.76
CA VAL A 125 2.46 7.39 -22.46
C VAL A 125 1.82 6.71 -23.66
N ARG A 126 0.95 5.71 -23.40
CA ARG A 126 0.14 5.04 -24.41
C ARG A 126 -1.34 5.37 -24.14
N ALA A 127 -2.06 5.77 -25.18
CA ALA A 127 -3.50 6.05 -25.09
C ALA A 127 -4.27 4.78 -24.77
#